data_AF-A0AAU3Q8U0-F1
#
_entry.id   AF-A0AAU3Q8U0-F1
#
_cell.length_a   1.000
_cell.length_b   1.000
_cell.length_c   1.000
_cell.angle_alpha   90.00
_cell.angle_beta   90.00
_cell.angle_gamma   90.00
#
_symmetry.space_group_name_H-M   'P 1'
#
loop_
_entity.id
_entity.type
_entity.pdbx_description
1 polymer ?
#
loop_
_entity_poly.entity_id
_entity_poly.type
_entity_poly.pdbx_seq_one_letter_code
_entity_poly.pdbx_strand_id
1 'polypeptide(L)' 'MTTPGSSDRTILDGLRRAQDALHGGDADTASRVVDELLDRYGREAVSAARREQSHDQLGAELVLLETLGPTALHGDD' A
#
# COMPACT_ATOMS: atom_id res chain seq x y z
N MET A 1 14.47 -5.89 15.51
CA MET A 1 14.36 -4.78 14.53
C MET A 1 14.82 -5.34 13.19
N THR A 2 13.89 -5.83 12.39
CA THR A 2 14.17 -6.21 11.00
C THR A 2 14.00 -4.93 10.21
N THR A 3 15.10 -4.33 9.76
CA THR A 3 15.03 -3.17 8.84
C THR A 3 14.18 -3.62 7.65
N PRO A 4 13.10 -2.91 7.26
CA PRO A 4 12.34 -3.26 6.07
C PRO A 4 13.32 -3.28 4.91
N GLY A 5 13.56 -4.48 4.38
CA GLY A 5 14.61 -4.72 3.42
C GLY A 5 14.29 -3.97 2.13
N SER A 6 15.28 -3.66 1.31
CA SER A 6 15.07 -3.08 -0.03
C SER A 6 14.00 -3.81 -0.86
N SER A 7 13.73 -5.08 -0.55
CA SER A 7 12.63 -5.90 -1.07
C SER A 7 11.23 -5.41 -0.69
N ASP A 8 10.97 -5.00 0.55
CA ASP A 8 9.64 -4.55 0.99
C ASP A 8 9.22 -3.27 0.26
N ARG A 9 10.15 -2.33 0.10
CA ARG A 9 9.89 -1.11 -0.67
C ARG A 9 9.58 -1.41 -2.14
N THR A 10 10.28 -2.38 -2.72
CA THR A 10 10.03 -2.81 -4.10
C THR A 10 8.66 -3.48 -4.25
N ILE A 11 8.25 -4.29 -3.27
CA ILE A 11 6.93 -4.91 -3.23
C ILE A 11 5.84 -3.84 -3.13
N LEU A 12 6.01 -2.85 -2.25
CA LEU A 12 5.06 -1.75 -2.07
C LEU A 12 4.92 -0.87 -3.32
N ASP A 13 6.03 -0.52 -3.98
CA ASP A 13 6.01 0.21 -5.25
C ASP A 13 5.27 -0.58 -6.34
N GLY A 14 5.48 -1.89 -6.42
CA GLY A 14 4.75 -2.76 -7.32
C GLY A 14 3.25 -2.82 -7.02
N LEU A 15 2.87 -2.99 -5.74
CA LEU A 15 1.46 -2.99 -5.32
C LEU A 15 0.76 -1.66 -5.63
N ARG A 16 1.46 -0.53 -5.44
CA ARG A 16 0.96 0.80 -5.81
C ARG A 16 0.73 0.91 -7.31
N ARG A 17 1.68 0.45 -8.13
CA ARG A 17 1.52 0.41 -9.59
C ARG A 17 0.33 -0.44 -10.04
N ALA A 18 0.08 -1.57 -9.38
CA ALA A 18 -1.10 -2.38 -9.65
C ALA A 18 -2.41 -1.66 -9.29
N GLN A 19 -2.44 -0.91 -8.19
CA GLN A 19 -3.59 -0.08 -7.80
C GLN A 19 -3.84 1.07 -8.78
N ASP A 20 -2.79 1.77 -9.20
CA ASP A 20 -2.88 2.82 -10.22
C ASP A 20 -3.43 2.27 -11.55
N ALA A 21 -2.98 1.08 -11.97
CA ALA A 21 -3.51 0.42 -13.17
C ALA A 21 -5.00 0.04 -13.02
N LEU A 22 -5.42 -0.49 -11.86
CA LEU A 22 -6.84 -0.77 -11.57
C LEU A 22 -7.70 0.50 -11.59
N HIS A 23 -7.24 1.58 -10.97
CA HIS A 23 -7.95 2.87 -11.00
C HIS A 23 -8.03 3.46 -12.40
N GLY A 24 -7.02 3.21 -13.24
CA GLY A 24 -7.01 3.57 -14.65
C GLY A 24 -7.87 2.67 -15.55
N GLY A 25 -8.50 1.62 -15.01
CA GLY A 25 -9.30 0.66 -15.77
C GLY A 25 -8.50 -0.42 -16.48
N ASP A 26 -7.18 -0.50 -16.25
CA ASP A 26 -6.28 -1.46 -16.88
C ASP A 26 -6.06 -2.68 -15.97
N ALA A 27 -7.10 -3.52 -15.90
CA ALA A 27 -7.10 -4.72 -15.05
C ALA A 27 -6.04 -5.75 -15.46
N ASP A 28 -5.72 -5.85 -16.76
CA ASP A 28 -4.67 -6.74 -17.28
C ASP A 28 -3.29 -6.35 -16.75
N THR A 29 -2.92 -5.06 -16.82
CA THR A 29 -1.65 -4.58 -16.26
C THR A 29 -1.59 -4.80 -14.77
N ALA A 30 -2.68 -4.56 -14.05
CA ALA A 30 -2.72 -4.78 -12.61
C ALA A 30 -2.52 -6.25 -12.23
N SER A 31 -3.22 -7.17 -12.92
CA SER A 31 -3.06 -8.61 -12.69
C SER A 31 -1.63 -9.04 -12.93
N ARG A 32 -1.04 -8.60 -14.05
CA ARG A 32 0.34 -8.94 -14.41
C ARG A 32 1.34 -8.47 -13.36
N VAL A 33 1.20 -7.24 -12.87
CA VAL A 33 2.07 -6.69 -11.82
C VAL A 33 1.94 -7.48 -10.53
N VAL A 34 0.72 -7.89 -10.14
CA VAL A 34 0.50 -8.72 -8.95
C VAL A 34 1.12 -10.12 -9.13
N ASP A 35 0.93 -10.75 -10.29
CA ASP A 35 1.54 -12.06 -10.60
C ASP A 35 3.08 -12.00 -10.54
N GLU A 36 3.70 -10.97 -11.12
CA GLU A 36 5.16 -10.78 -11.07
C GLU A 36 5.69 -10.61 -9.63
N LEU A 37 4.93 -9.91 -8.77
CA LEU A 37 5.28 -9.77 -7.36
C LEU A 37 5.15 -11.09 -6.60
N LEU A 38 4.09 -11.87 -6.86
CA LEU A 38 3.86 -13.16 -6.24
C LEU A 38 4.90 -14.20 -6.67
N ASP A 39 5.30 -14.20 -7.95
CA ASP A 39 6.32 -15.10 -8.49
C ASP A 39 7.70 -14.79 -7.90
N ARG A 40 8.09 -13.51 -7.83
CA ARG A 40 9.43 -13.10 -7.38
C ARG A 40 9.62 -13.18 -5.86
N TYR A 41 8.61 -12.79 -5.08
CA TYR A 41 8.74 -12.61 -3.63
C TYR A 41 7.93 -13.61 -2.81
N GLY A 42 6.98 -14.30 -3.44
CA GLY A 42 6.07 -15.21 -2.77
C GLY A 42 4.90 -14.51 -2.08
N ARG A 43 3.81 -15.26 -1.90
CA ARG A 43 2.55 -14.76 -1.33
C ARG A 43 2.68 -14.20 0.08
N GLU A 44 3.52 -14.81 0.92
CA GLU A 44 3.72 -14.41 2.31
C GLU A 44 4.37 -13.02 2.40
N ALA A 45 5.43 -12.76 1.63
CA ALA A 45 6.11 -11.48 1.63
C ALA A 45 5.21 -10.35 1.09
N VAL A 46 4.50 -10.60 -0.01
CA VAL A 46 3.53 -9.65 -0.57
C VAL A 46 2.40 -9.35 0.42
N SER A 47 1.90 -10.36 1.14
CA SER A 47 0.87 -10.18 2.17
C SER A 47 1.37 -9.41 3.41
N ALA A 48 2.61 -9.64 3.82
CA ALA A 48 3.24 -8.95 4.95
C ALA A 48 3.41 -7.45 4.63
N ALA A 49 3.98 -7.12 3.46
CA ALA A 49 4.16 -5.75 3.00
C ALA A 49 2.81 -5.00 2.92
N ARG A 50 1.76 -5.65 2.38
CA ARG A 50 0.41 -5.05 2.33
C ARG A 50 -0.17 -4.78 3.72
N ARG A 51 0.05 -5.68 4.70
CA ARG A 51 -0.40 -5.49 6.08
C ARG A 51 0.33 -4.33 6.76
N GLU A 52 1.63 -4.21 6.53
CA GLU A 52 2.43 -3.10 7.04
C GLU A 52 1.94 -1.77 6.46
N GLN A 53 1.66 -1.70 5.15
CA GLN A 53 1.06 -0.53 4.50
C GLN A 53 -0.28 -0.12 5.15
N SER A 54 -1.19 -1.07 5.39
CA SER A 54 -2.47 -0.75 6.05
C SER A 54 -2.28 -0.26 7.48
N HIS A 55 -1.31 -0.80 8.23
CA HIS A 55 -0.98 -0.29 9.56
C HIS A 55 -0.37 1.10 9.53
N ASP A 56 0.52 1.38 8.58
CA ASP A 56 1.17 2.68 8.41
C ASP A 56 0.14 3.76 8.00
N GLN A 57 -0.77 3.41 7.10
CA GLN A 57 -1.89 4.27 6.71
C GLN A 57 -2.83 4.56 7.88
N LEU A 58 -3.23 3.54 8.64
CA LEU A 58 -4.04 3.73 9.86
C LEU A 58 -3.30 4.58 10.90
N GLY A 59 -1.99 4.39 11.06
CA GLY A 59 -1.14 5.23 11.91
C GLY A 59 -1.13 6.68 11.46
N ALA A 60 -0.96 6.94 10.16
CA ALA A 60 -0.98 8.28 9.58
C ALA A 60 -2.35 8.96 9.72
N GLU A 61 -3.45 8.21 9.53
CA GLU A 61 -4.82 8.70 9.73
C GLU A 61 -5.09 9.06 11.20
N LEU A 62 -4.63 8.24 12.14
CA LEU A 62 -4.73 8.52 13.58
C LEU A 62 -3.91 9.75 13.98
N VAL A 63 -2.67 9.86 13.48
CA VAL A 63 -1.82 11.03 13.72
C VAL A 63 -2.45 12.31 13.14
N LEU A 64 -3.06 12.24 11.95
CA LEU A 64 -3.81 13.35 11.37
C LEU A 64 -5.01 13.74 12.25
N LEU A 65 -5.76 12.77 12.76
CA LEU A 65 -6.88 12.98 13.69
C LEU A 65 -6.43 13.63 15.01
N GLU A 66 -5.30 13.18 15.56
CA GLU A 66 -4.73 13.73 16.79
C GLU A 66 -4.13 15.13 16.58
N THR A 67 -3.51 15.39 15.42
CA THR A 67 -2.83 16.66 15.12
C THR A 67 -3.79 17.75 14.69
N LEU A 68 -4.81 17.41 13.89
CA LEU A 68 -5.76 18.38 13.34
C LEU A 68 -7.09 18.43 14.12
N GLY A 69 -7.28 17.52 15.07
CA GLY A 69 -8.52 17.36 15.83
C GLY A 69 -9.64 16.72 15.00
N PRO A 70 -10.70 16.20 15.66
CA PRO A 70 -11.83 15.51 15.00
C PRO A 70 -12.60 16.39 13.98
N THR A 71 -12.36 17.70 13.97
CA THR A 71 -13.01 18.68 13.08
C THR A 71 -12.38 18.75 11.69
N ALA A 72 -11.16 18.22 11.48
CA ALA A 72 -10.42 18.39 10.23
C ALA A 72 -10.81 17.43 9.09
N LEU A 73 -11.69 16.45 9.37
CA LEU A 73 -12.24 15.53 8.36
C LEU A 73 -13.53 16.04 7.70
N HIS A 74 -13.99 17.25 8.05
CA HIS A 74 -15.07 17.94 7.35
C HIS A 74 -14.46 19.03 6.46
N GLY A 75 -13.72 18.61 5.44
CA GLY A 75 -13.36 19.47 4.32
C GLY A 75 -14.47 19.41 3.29
N ASP A 76 -15.28 20.47 3.25
CA ASP A 76 -16.12 20.95 2.15
C ASP A 76 -15.90 20.23 0.80
N ASP A 77 -16.90 19.46 0.39
CA ASP A 77 -17.52 19.54 -0.95
C ASP A 77 -19.04 19.38 -0.80
#